data_AF-A0A3D5HE82-F1
#
_entry.id   AF-A0A3D5HE82-F1
#
_cell.length_a   1.000
_cell.length_b   1.000
_cell.length_c   1.000
_cell.angle_alpha   90.00
_cell.angle_beta   90.00
_cell.angle_gamma   90.00
#
_symmetry.space_group_name_H-M   'P 1'
#
loop_
_entity.id
_entity.type
_entity.pdbx_description
1 polymer ?
#
loop_
_entity_poly.entity_id
_entity_poly.type
_entity_poly.pdbx_seq_one_letter_code
_entity_poly.pdbx_strand_id
1 'polypeptide(L)' 'MQMTPRERVLTTLNHEEPDRVPLVIGVSNATGVKMKPYQEIKKILKVQAPDRYLYDWPELGTAEIDEETLCR' A
#
# COMPACT_ATOMS: atom_id res chain seq x y z
N MET A 1 4.09 18.53 -14.31
CA MET A 1 2.70 18.22 -13.89
C MET A 1 2.74 16.95 -13.07
N GLN A 2 1.92 16.83 -12.02
CA GLN A 2 1.92 15.66 -11.16
C GLN A 2 1.11 14.55 -11.83
N MET A 3 1.76 13.41 -12.14
CA MET A 3 1.10 12.24 -12.71
C MET A 3 0.27 11.54 -11.64
N THR A 4 -0.88 11.02 -12.04
CA THR A 4 -1.67 10.05 -11.26
C THR A 4 -0.89 8.76 -11.07
N PRO A 5 -1.23 7.93 -10.05
CA PRO A 5 -0.60 6.62 -9.88
C PRO A 5 -0.66 5.73 -11.13
N ARG A 6 -1.79 5.76 -11.85
CA ARG A 6 -1.99 4.97 -13.07
C ARG A 6 -1.10 5.44 -14.22
N GLU A 7 -1.06 6.75 -14.47
CA GLU A 7 -0.19 7.33 -15.51
C GLU A 7 1.27 6.97 -15.24
N ARG A 8 1.70 7.09 -13.98
CA ARG A 8 3.07 6.77 -13.57
C ARG A 8 3.49 5.33 -13.88
N VAL A 9 2.61 4.37 -13.60
CA VAL A 9 2.85 2.96 -13.92
C VAL A 9 2.94 2.76 -15.42
N LEU A 10 2.03 3.35 -16.19
CA LEU A 10 2.03 3.22 -17.65
C LEU A 10 3.28 3.83 -18.29
N THR A 11 3.70 5.03 -17.84
CA THR A 11 4.96 5.68 -18.29
C THR A 11 6.16 4.78 -18.03
N THR A 12 6.25 4.18 -16.84
CA THR A 12 7.35 3.27 -16.48
C THR A 12 7.35 2.01 -17.38
N LEU A 13 6.17 1.42 -17.64
CA LEU A 13 6.04 0.26 -18.52
C LEU A 13 6.41 0.56 -19.98
N ASN A 14 6.28 1.81 -20.40
CA ASN A 14 6.72 2.30 -21.70
C ASN A 14 8.23 2.65 -21.75
N HIS A 15 8.98 2.41 -20.66
CA HIS A 15 10.40 2.77 -20.52
C HIS A 15 10.69 4.28 -20.57
N GLU A 16 9.73 5.09 -20.16
CA GLU A 16 9.86 6.54 -20.04
C GLU A 16 10.05 6.96 -18.56
N GLU A 17 10.58 8.16 -18.33
CA GLU A 17 10.81 8.67 -16.97
C GLU A 17 9.51 9.25 -16.36
N PRO A 18 8.97 8.65 -15.29
CA PRO A 18 7.83 9.22 -14.58
C PRO A 18 8.23 10.42 -13.71
N ASP A 19 7.25 11.23 -13.30
CA ASP A 19 7.45 12.36 -12.37
C ASP A 19 7.99 11.96 -10.97
N ARG A 20 7.91 10.67 -10.61
CA ARG A 20 8.67 9.98 -9.55
C ARG A 20 8.54 8.47 -9.71
N VAL A 21 9.33 7.70 -8.96
CA VAL A 21 9.26 6.22 -8.96
C VAL A 21 7.88 5.73 -8.48
N PRO A 22 7.20 4.82 -9.21
CA PRO A 22 5.99 4.14 -8.72
C PRO A 22 6.27 3.40 -7.42
N LEU A 23 5.37 3.53 -6.43
CA LEU A 23 5.43 2.74 -5.20
C LEU A 23 4.44 1.59 -5.29
N VAL A 24 4.92 0.39 -4.97
CA VAL A 24 4.12 -0.83 -4.91
C VAL A 24 4.23 -1.36 -3.49
N ILE A 25 3.14 -1.26 -2.72
CA ILE A 25 3.08 -1.62 -1.30
C ILE A 25 1.97 -2.66 -1.14
N GLY A 26 2.23 -3.73 -0.41
CA GLY A 26 1.19 -4.70 -0.04
C GLY A 26 0.86 -5.76 -1.10
N VAL A 27 1.58 -5.82 -2.21
CA VAL A 27 1.35 -6.83 -3.27
C VAL A 27 1.87 -8.23 -2.91
N SER A 28 2.77 -8.32 -1.93
CA SER A 28 3.32 -9.60 -1.47
C SER A 28 3.66 -9.55 0.00
N ASN A 29 3.76 -10.71 0.62
CA ASN A 29 4.12 -10.83 2.04
C ASN A 29 5.50 -10.22 2.35
N ALA A 30 6.40 -10.16 1.36
CA ALA A 30 7.73 -9.55 1.49
C ALA A 30 7.73 -8.02 1.32
N THR A 31 6.69 -7.46 0.69
CA THR A 31 6.52 -6.01 0.46
C THR A 31 5.33 -5.44 1.26
N GLY A 32 4.88 -6.17 2.28
CA GLY A 32 3.79 -5.80 3.16
C GLY A 32 4.15 -4.65 4.10
N VAL A 33 3.14 -4.12 4.80
CA VAL A 33 3.29 -3.02 5.75
C VAL A 33 3.18 -3.56 7.19
N LYS A 34 3.97 -2.99 8.11
CA LYS A 34 3.83 -3.34 9.53
C LYS A 34 2.54 -2.72 10.10
N MET A 35 1.94 -3.39 11.08
CA MET A 35 0.64 -3.04 11.64
C MET A 35 0.59 -1.60 12.15
N LYS A 36 1.63 -1.14 12.87
CA LYS A 36 1.65 0.23 13.39
C LYS A 36 1.60 1.29 12.27
N PRO A 37 2.50 1.29 11.27
CA PRO A 37 2.36 2.17 10.11
C PRO A 37 1.02 2.04 9.38
N TYR A 38 0.49 0.82 9.27
CA TYR A 38 -0.80 0.57 8.63
C TYR A 38 -1.96 1.29 9.32
N GLN A 39 -2.03 1.21 10.64
CA GLN A 39 -3.02 1.91 11.45
C GLN A 39 -2.94 3.43 11.29
N GLU A 40 -1.72 3.99 11.19
CA GLU A 40 -1.55 5.42 10.93
C GLU A 40 -2.05 5.81 9.52
N ILE A 41 -1.82 4.97 8.51
CA ILE A 41 -2.37 5.18 7.16
C ILE A 41 -3.90 5.17 7.21
N LYS A 42 -4.53 4.20 7.90
CA LYS A 42 -5.98 4.13 8.04
C LYS A 42 -6.57 5.37 8.70
N LYS A 43 -5.90 5.93 9.72
CA LYS A 43 -6.31 7.20 10.35
C LYS A 43 -6.30 8.37 9.36
N ILE A 44 -5.27 8.47 8.52
CA ILE A 44 -5.15 9.51 7.49
C ILE A 44 -6.27 9.37 6.44
N LEU A 45 -6.54 8.13 6.02
CA LEU A 45 -7.56 7.81 5.01
C LEU A 45 -8.99 7.75 5.55
N LYS A 46 -9.16 7.81 6.88
CA LYS A 46 -10.43 7.66 7.62
C LYS A 46 -11.13 6.33 7.31
N VAL A 47 -10.35 5.25 7.24
CA VAL A 47 -10.83 3.87 7.02
C VAL A 47 -11.08 3.20 8.37
N GLN A 48 -12.27 2.63 8.55
CA GLN A 48 -12.73 2.03 9.80
C GLN A 48 -12.83 0.50 9.76
N ALA A 49 -12.41 -0.13 8.66
CA ALA A 49 -12.34 -1.58 8.54
C ALA A 49 -11.53 -2.19 9.72
N PRO A 50 -11.81 -3.45 10.14
CA PRO A 50 -11.06 -4.09 11.21
C PRO A 50 -9.60 -4.34 10.81
N ASP A 51 -8.69 -4.32 11.78
CA ASP A 51 -7.30 -4.71 11.56
C ASP A 51 -7.16 -6.22 11.57
N ARG A 52 -6.35 -6.74 10.65
CA ARG A 52 -6.02 -8.16 10.54
C ARG A 52 -4.53 -8.32 10.30
N TYR A 53 -3.93 -9.32 10.91
CA TYR A 53 -2.54 -9.67 10.64
C TYR A 53 -2.51 -10.67 9.49
N LEU A 54 -1.48 -10.56 8.64
CA LEU A 54 -1.28 -11.49 7.52
C LEU A 54 -0.97 -12.91 7.98
N TYR A 55 -0.46 -13.05 9.20
CA TYR A 55 -0.13 -14.32 9.83
C TYR A 55 -0.68 -14.37 11.24
N ASP A 56 -1.03 -15.58 11.69
CA ASP A 56 -1.43 -15.85 13.07
C ASP A 56 -0.27 -15.77 14.09
N TRP A 57 0.90 -15.26 13.67
CA TRP A 57 2.02 -14.89 14.52
C TRP A 57 2.12 -13.35 14.63
N PRO A 58 1.54 -12.75 15.69
CA PRO A 58 1.57 -11.30 15.91
C PRO A 58 2.98 -10.71 15.95
N GLU A 59 3.99 -11.50 16.31
CA GLU A 59 5.40 -11.11 16.37
C GLU A 59 5.95 -10.71 15.00
N LEU A 60 5.43 -11.29 13.91
CA LEU A 60 5.78 -10.86 12.55
C LEU A 60 5.21 -9.47 12.27
N GLY A 61 4.06 -9.13 12.87
CA GLY A 61 3.50 -7.79 12.88
C GLY A 61 3.12 -7.22 11.50
N THR A 62 3.04 -8.06 10.47
CA THR A 62 2.66 -7.64 9.12
C THR A 62 1.14 -7.56 9.02
N ALA A 63 0.62 -6.43 8.53
CA ALA A 63 -0.80 -6.25 8.31
C ALA A 63 -1.28 -7.02 7.07
N GLU A 64 -2.46 -7.62 7.19
CA GLU A 64 -3.31 -7.99 6.07
C GLU A 64 -4.09 -6.72 5.68
N ILE A 65 -3.79 -6.17 4.51
CA ILE A 65 -4.39 -4.91 4.05
C ILE A 65 -5.82 -5.17 3.60
N ASP A 66 -6.76 -4.38 4.10
CA ASP A 66 -8.17 -4.46 3.72
C ASP A 66 -8.46 -3.77 2.38
N GLU A 67 -9.49 -4.25 1.68
CA GLU A 67 -9.89 -3.75 0.37
C GLU A 67 -10.28 -2.27 0.37
N GLU A 68 -10.89 -1.79 1.47
CA GLU A 68 -11.24 -0.37 1.59
C GLU A 68 -9.98 0.51 1.54
N THR A 69 -8.91 0.08 2.21
CA THR A 69 -7.62 0.78 2.20
C THR A 69 -6.92 0.69 0.84
N LEU A 70 -7.04 -0.42 0.11
CA LEU A 70 -6.45 -0.57 -1.23
C LEU A 70 -7.13 0.29 -2.30
N CYS A 71 -8.40 0.63 -2.12
CA CYS A 71 -9.18 1.40 -3.09
C CYS A 71 -9.01 2.93 -2.98
N ARG A 72 -8.22 3.44 -2.01
CA ARG A 72 -8.01 4.88 -1.78
C ARG A 72 -6.81 5.42 -2.55
#